data_AF-A0A2G9TXH7-F1
#
_entry.id   AF-A0A2G9TXH7-F1
#
_cell.length_a   1.000
_cell.length_b   1.000
_cell.length_c   1.000
_cell.angle_alpha   90.00
_cell.angle_beta   90.00
_cell.angle_gamma   90.00
#
_symmetry.space_group_name_H-M   'P 1'
#
loop_
_entity.id
_entity.type
_entity.pdbx_description
1 polymer ?
#
loop_
_entity_poly.entity_id
_entity_poly.type
_entity_poly.pdbx_seq_one_letter_code
_entity_poly.pdbx_strand_id
1 'polypeptide(L)'
;MKPANVQRNGEEDEFPDPALLSFREIPSGDHSLTPQELCCFDDMATSLVVDSVLNFQTHKMHPRKRYLKQDERLLTMSIMRHFRQTNNFANALLEFFSLRSVKEFLQRLSLQKQIEFRDHVVRFLNVFSSKAGFTMDICSRYAAEQNMGAKLIATRYWQRGDKIERLCGVISELDDQEEEQILRPGLNDFSVMYSMRKKCAQLWLGPGAYINHDCRPSCRFVPNGHTAYIQVSRELKPGDEITCFYGEDFFGEGNEKCECVTCERRGKGVFASREENSDNASGSSVEMEESVYGVQYSLLSDYTKSFI
;
A
#
# COMPACT_ATOMS: atom_id res chain seq x y z
N MET A 1 57.71 -17.66 -26.07
CA MET A 1 56.69 -17.57 -25.00
C MET A 1 56.85 -16.22 -24.32
N LYS A 2 55.94 -15.26 -24.57
CA LYS A 2 55.85 -14.02 -23.80
C LYS A 2 54.73 -14.21 -22.75
N PRO A 3 54.91 -13.84 -21.49
CA PRO A 3 53.81 -13.90 -20.54
C PRO A 3 52.84 -12.75 -20.84
N ALA A 4 51.57 -13.09 -21.02
CA ALA A 4 50.49 -12.12 -21.07
C ALA A 4 50.24 -11.59 -19.65
N ASN A 5 50.53 -10.30 -19.46
CA ASN A 5 50.21 -9.58 -18.24
C ASN A 5 48.71 -9.22 -18.31
N VAL A 6 47.86 -10.03 -17.69
CA VAL A 6 46.46 -9.67 -17.47
C VAL A 6 46.41 -8.76 -16.26
N GLN A 7 46.47 -7.45 -16.51
CA GLN A 7 46.03 -6.46 -15.54
C GLN A 7 44.52 -6.68 -15.32
N ARG A 8 44.16 -7.36 -14.23
CA ARG A 8 42.84 -7.20 -13.63
C ARG A 8 42.81 -5.80 -13.02
N ASN A 9 42.27 -4.83 -13.75
CA ASN A 9 41.81 -3.59 -13.14
C ASN A 9 40.60 -3.96 -12.26
N GLY A 10 40.86 -4.13 -10.97
CA GLY A 10 39.83 -4.12 -9.94
C GLY A 10 39.47 -2.68 -9.63
N GLU A 11 38.62 -2.08 -10.44
CA GLU A 11 37.71 -1.07 -9.92
C GLU A 11 36.63 -1.87 -9.18
N GLU A 12 36.73 -1.96 -7.86
CA GLU A 12 35.59 -2.39 -7.07
C GLU A 12 34.52 -1.33 -7.29
N ASP A 13 33.52 -1.61 -8.15
CA ASP A 13 32.35 -0.76 -8.34
C ASP A 13 31.79 -0.42 -6.94
N GLU A 14 31.87 0.85 -6.55
CA GLU A 14 31.40 1.33 -5.26
C GLU A 14 29.90 1.02 -5.15
N PHE A 15 29.52 0.08 -4.28
CA PHE A 15 28.14 -0.32 -4.07
C PHE A 15 27.63 0.19 -2.72
N PRO A 16 26.51 0.94 -2.66
CA PRO A 16 25.59 1.25 -3.77
C PRO A 16 26.12 2.30 -4.75
N ASP A 17 25.65 2.27 -5.99
CA ASP A 17 25.91 3.32 -6.99
C ASP A 17 25.63 4.71 -6.38
N PRO A 18 26.54 5.70 -6.48
CA PRO A 18 26.36 7.04 -5.94
C PRO A 18 25.03 7.73 -6.33
N ALA A 19 24.47 7.40 -7.50
CA ALA A 19 23.17 7.89 -7.95
C ALA A 19 22.03 7.48 -7.00
N LEU A 20 22.16 6.37 -6.26
CA LEU A 20 21.20 5.94 -5.26
C LEU A 20 21.20 6.80 -3.99
N LEU A 21 22.22 7.64 -3.78
CA LEU A 21 22.28 8.60 -2.68
C LEU A 21 21.94 10.03 -3.12
N SER A 22 21.71 10.26 -4.42
CA SER A 22 21.17 11.50 -4.97
C SER A 22 19.66 11.37 -5.21
N PHE A 23 18.85 11.85 -4.27
CA PHE A 23 17.40 11.69 -4.29
C PHE A 23 16.66 12.91 -3.72
N ARG A 24 15.36 12.98 -4.00
CA ARG A 24 14.43 13.91 -3.35
C ARG A 24 13.76 13.20 -2.19
N GLU A 25 13.66 13.85 -1.03
CA GLU A 25 12.93 13.29 0.12
C GLU A 25 11.45 13.05 -0.19
N ILE A 26 10.88 13.76 -1.16
CA ILE A 26 9.54 13.51 -1.70
C ILE A 26 9.74 13.02 -3.14
N PRO A 27 9.69 11.70 -3.37
CA PRO A 27 9.87 11.12 -4.70
C PRO A 27 8.77 11.58 -5.67
N SER A 28 9.07 11.49 -6.97
CA SER A 28 8.06 11.73 -8.01
C SER A 28 6.91 10.72 -7.89
N GLY A 29 5.72 11.09 -8.34
CA GLY A 29 4.65 10.12 -8.53
C GLY A 29 4.82 9.28 -9.80
N ASP A 30 5.58 9.76 -10.78
CA ASP A 30 5.78 9.03 -12.02
C ASP A 30 6.74 7.85 -11.81
N HIS A 31 6.37 6.69 -12.35
CA HIS A 31 7.19 5.48 -12.36
C HIS A 31 6.90 4.63 -13.59
N SER A 32 7.81 3.71 -13.90
CA SER A 32 7.66 2.71 -14.97
C SER A 32 7.58 1.27 -14.45
N LEU A 33 7.32 1.10 -13.15
CA LEU A 33 7.17 -0.20 -12.51
C LEU A 33 6.03 -1.02 -13.13
N THR A 34 6.31 -2.27 -13.48
CA THR A 34 5.24 -3.24 -13.77
C THR A 34 4.55 -3.66 -12.47
N PRO A 35 3.34 -4.27 -12.54
CA PRO A 35 2.68 -4.78 -11.34
C PRO A 35 3.55 -5.72 -10.51
N GLN A 36 4.28 -6.64 -11.13
CA GLN A 36 5.14 -7.61 -10.42
C GLN A 36 6.36 -6.93 -9.79
N GLU A 37 6.94 -5.93 -10.46
CA GLU A 37 8.02 -5.11 -9.88
C GLU A 37 7.51 -4.35 -8.66
N LEU A 38 6.35 -3.69 -8.76
CA LEU A 38 5.74 -2.97 -7.65
C LEU A 38 5.47 -3.90 -6.45
N CYS A 39 4.93 -5.10 -6.69
CA CYS A 39 4.74 -6.10 -5.63
C CYS A 39 6.06 -6.46 -4.92
N CYS A 40 7.12 -6.75 -5.68
CA CYS A 40 8.41 -7.12 -5.10
C CYS A 40 9.09 -5.96 -4.36
N PHE A 41 8.96 -4.75 -4.90
CA PHE A 41 9.57 -3.55 -4.33
C PHE A 41 8.87 -3.16 -3.04
N ASP A 42 7.55 -3.24 -3.01
CA ASP A 42 6.74 -2.97 -1.82
C ASP A 42 7.02 -3.97 -0.70
N ASP A 43 7.01 -5.27 -1.00
CA ASP A 43 7.31 -6.30 -0.01
C ASP A 43 8.70 -6.13 0.62
N MET A 44 9.72 -5.80 -0.20
CA MET A 44 11.07 -5.56 0.32
C MET A 44 11.14 -4.25 1.12
N ALA A 45 10.53 -3.18 0.64
CA ALA A 45 10.56 -1.89 1.33
C ALA A 45 9.80 -1.94 2.67
N THR A 46 8.65 -2.60 2.72
CA THR A 46 7.91 -2.83 3.97
C THR A 46 8.70 -3.73 4.93
N SER A 47 9.38 -4.76 4.43
CA SER A 47 10.27 -5.62 5.24
C SER A 47 11.43 -4.82 5.87
N LEU A 48 12.00 -3.86 5.14
CA LEU A 48 13.10 -3.01 5.61
C LEU A 48 12.63 -1.97 6.62
N VAL A 49 11.51 -1.30 6.32
CA VAL A 49 11.10 -0.08 7.03
C VAL A 49 9.96 -0.34 8.02
N VAL A 50 8.83 -0.87 7.54
CA VAL A 50 7.60 -0.98 8.32
C VAL A 50 7.67 -2.12 9.33
N ASP A 51 7.98 -3.33 8.86
CA ASP A 51 8.10 -4.53 9.70
C ASP A 51 9.15 -4.32 10.81
N SER A 52 10.23 -3.60 10.50
CA SER A 52 11.30 -3.24 11.45
C SER A 52 10.85 -2.29 12.56
N VAL A 53 9.83 -1.46 12.31
CA VAL A 53 9.28 -0.54 13.32
C VAL A 53 8.14 -1.18 14.10
N LEU A 54 7.24 -1.90 13.42
CA LEU A 54 6.07 -2.52 14.04
C LEU A 54 6.37 -3.87 14.69
N ASN A 55 7.50 -4.49 14.36
CA ASN A 55 7.96 -5.77 14.90
C ASN A 55 7.03 -6.96 14.60
N PHE A 56 6.32 -6.91 13.47
CA PHE A 56 5.61 -8.04 12.86
C PHE A 56 5.61 -7.86 11.34
N GLN A 57 5.29 -8.93 10.61
CA GLN A 57 5.14 -8.85 9.15
C GLN A 57 3.80 -8.21 8.80
N THR A 58 3.80 -7.01 8.25
CA THR A 58 2.58 -6.41 7.66
C THR A 58 2.20 -7.09 6.36
N HIS A 59 1.08 -6.68 5.73
CA HIS A 59 0.63 -7.22 4.45
C HIS A 59 1.78 -7.33 3.42
N LYS A 60 1.75 -8.40 2.62
CA LYS A 60 2.73 -8.68 1.57
C LYS A 60 1.99 -9.24 0.37
N MET A 61 2.43 -8.87 -0.83
CA MET A 61 1.99 -9.50 -2.06
C MET A 61 2.49 -10.95 -2.17
N HIS A 62 3.66 -11.24 -1.59
CA HIS A 62 4.24 -12.59 -1.50
C HIS A 62 4.52 -13.00 -0.04
N PRO A 63 3.49 -13.33 0.77
CA PRO A 63 3.65 -13.53 2.22
C PRO A 63 4.60 -14.67 2.61
N ARG A 64 4.75 -15.68 1.75
CA ARG A 64 5.68 -16.82 1.98
C ARG A 64 7.14 -16.51 1.60
N LYS A 65 7.40 -15.42 0.88
CA LYS A 65 8.75 -15.07 0.41
C LYS A 65 9.51 -14.35 1.53
N ARG A 66 10.75 -14.78 1.75
CA ARG A 66 11.66 -14.15 2.72
C ARG A 66 12.57 -13.17 1.99
N TYR A 67 12.35 -11.88 2.19
CA TYR A 67 13.14 -10.82 1.57
C TYR A 67 14.46 -10.55 2.28
N LEU A 68 14.52 -10.77 3.61
CA LEU A 68 15.69 -10.51 4.44
C LEU A 68 16.18 -11.81 5.10
N LYS A 69 17.50 -11.93 5.24
CA LYS A 69 18.10 -12.98 6.07
C LYS A 69 17.76 -12.73 7.55
N GLN A 70 17.69 -13.80 8.35
CA GLN A 70 17.19 -13.72 9.72
C GLN A 70 18.06 -12.81 10.61
N ASP A 71 19.37 -12.81 10.39
CA ASP A 71 20.34 -11.96 11.11
C ASP A 71 20.26 -10.48 10.69
N GLU A 72 19.83 -10.19 9.47
CA GLU A 72 19.68 -8.81 8.96
C GLU A 72 18.45 -8.11 9.54
N ARG A 73 17.45 -8.84 10.05
CA ARG A 73 16.27 -8.25 10.71
C ARG A 73 16.62 -7.39 11.92
N LEU A 74 17.60 -7.79 12.72
CA LEU A 74 18.04 -6.98 13.87
C LEU A 74 18.76 -5.71 13.42
N LEU A 75 19.48 -5.78 12.29
CA LEU A 75 20.13 -4.62 11.70
C LEU A 75 19.09 -3.62 11.19
N THR A 76 18.04 -4.05 10.50
CA THR A 76 16.99 -3.15 10.01
C THR A 76 16.25 -2.45 11.15
N MET A 77 15.99 -3.14 12.26
CA MET A 77 15.45 -2.51 13.48
C MET A 77 16.40 -1.44 14.04
N SER A 78 17.71 -1.68 14.02
CA SER A 78 18.72 -0.71 14.47
C SER A 78 18.77 0.51 13.55
N ILE A 79 18.79 0.29 12.22
CA ILE A 79 18.76 1.33 11.19
C ILE A 79 17.52 2.21 11.38
N MET A 80 16.33 1.61 11.53
CA MET A 80 15.09 2.36 11.71
C MET A 80 15.03 3.09 13.05
N ARG A 81 15.58 2.51 14.13
CA ARG A 81 15.70 3.22 15.42
C ARG A 81 16.57 4.47 15.27
N HIS A 82 17.71 4.36 14.59
CA HIS A 82 18.60 5.49 14.33
C HIS A 82 17.94 6.54 13.42
N PHE A 83 17.32 6.11 12.31
CA PHE A 83 16.60 7.01 11.40
C PHE A 83 15.47 7.77 12.10
N ARG A 84 14.69 7.13 12.98
CA ARG A 84 13.62 7.81 13.73
C ARG A 84 14.15 8.89 14.67
N GLN A 85 15.40 8.79 15.11
CA GLN A 85 16.06 9.80 15.95
C GLN A 85 16.70 10.92 15.12
N THR A 86 17.34 10.57 13.99
CA THR A 86 18.15 11.53 13.21
C THR A 86 17.43 12.11 11.99
N ASN A 87 16.40 11.43 11.49
CA ASN A 87 15.75 11.70 10.20
C ASN A 87 16.74 11.77 9.02
N ASN A 88 17.91 11.13 9.13
CA ASN A 88 18.93 11.10 8.09
C ASN A 88 18.62 10.03 7.03
N PHE A 89 17.91 10.42 5.98
CA PHE A 89 17.53 9.54 4.87
C PHE A 89 18.73 8.92 4.16
N ALA A 90 19.77 9.70 3.87
CA ALA A 90 20.94 9.23 3.12
C ALA A 90 21.67 8.12 3.88
N ASN A 91 21.86 8.29 5.19
CA ASN A 91 22.47 7.28 6.04
C ASN A 91 21.61 6.01 6.13
N ALA A 92 20.29 6.14 6.29
CA ALA A 92 19.39 4.99 6.33
C ALA A 92 19.42 4.19 5.01
N LEU A 93 19.40 4.87 3.86
CA LEU A 93 19.51 4.23 2.55
C LEU A 93 20.86 3.53 2.37
N LEU A 94 21.97 4.18 2.75
CA LEU A 94 23.31 3.60 2.68
C LEU A 94 23.40 2.30 3.50
N GLU A 95 22.90 2.32 4.75
CA GLU A 95 22.91 1.14 5.61
C GLU A 95 21.99 0.02 5.07
N PHE A 96 20.78 0.36 4.59
CA PHE A 96 19.88 -0.63 3.98
C PHE A 96 20.49 -1.26 2.72
N PHE A 97 21.05 -0.46 1.83
CA PHE A 97 21.68 -0.97 0.61
C PHE A 97 22.99 -1.71 0.89
N SER A 98 23.53 -1.57 2.11
CA SER A 98 24.68 -2.36 2.55
C SER A 98 24.32 -3.79 3.00
N LEU A 99 23.05 -4.10 3.25
CA LEU A 99 22.59 -5.44 3.63
C LEU A 99 22.72 -6.43 2.48
N ARG A 100 23.16 -7.67 2.75
CA ARG A 100 23.44 -8.66 1.70
C ARG A 100 22.20 -9.00 0.90
N SER A 101 21.05 -9.19 1.55
CA SER A 101 19.78 -9.42 0.85
C SER A 101 19.42 -8.29 -0.11
N VAL A 102 19.70 -7.04 0.27
CA VAL A 102 19.38 -5.87 -0.56
C VAL A 102 20.40 -5.70 -1.68
N LYS A 103 21.69 -5.92 -1.42
CA LYS A 103 22.73 -5.96 -2.48
C LYS A 103 22.39 -6.99 -3.55
N GLU A 104 22.10 -8.23 -3.13
CA GLU A 104 21.75 -9.34 -4.02
C GLU A 104 20.48 -9.05 -4.85
N PHE A 105 19.52 -8.31 -4.27
CA PHE A 105 18.31 -7.89 -4.96
C PHE A 105 18.59 -6.80 -6.00
N LEU A 106 19.29 -5.74 -5.61
CA LEU A 106 19.61 -4.59 -6.47
C LEU A 106 20.53 -4.97 -7.64
N GLN A 107 21.50 -5.87 -7.44
CA GLN A 107 22.42 -6.32 -8.48
C GLN A 107 21.74 -7.01 -9.68
N ARG A 108 20.48 -7.44 -9.52
CA ARG A 108 19.68 -8.04 -10.61
C ARG A 108 18.88 -7.01 -11.40
N LEU A 109 18.89 -5.76 -10.96
CA LEU A 109 18.10 -4.67 -11.51
C LEU A 109 18.99 -3.70 -12.30
N SER A 110 18.44 -3.11 -13.36
CA SER A 110 19.06 -1.97 -14.03
C SER A 110 19.14 -0.77 -13.07
N LEU A 111 20.07 0.16 -13.31
CA LEU A 111 20.21 1.36 -12.47
C LEU A 111 18.89 2.15 -12.34
N GLN A 112 18.13 2.26 -13.44
CA GLN A 112 16.81 2.91 -13.42
C GLN A 112 15.84 2.23 -12.44
N LYS A 113 15.82 0.89 -12.39
CA LYS A 113 14.98 0.12 -11.47
C LYS A 113 15.49 0.16 -10.04
N GLN A 114 16.80 0.26 -9.82
CA GLN A 114 17.38 0.50 -8.50
C GLN A 114 16.95 1.89 -7.96
N ILE A 115 16.92 2.92 -8.82
CA ILE A 115 16.43 4.27 -8.50
C ILE A 115 14.93 4.24 -8.14
N GLU A 116 14.11 3.53 -8.91
CA GLU A 116 12.67 3.37 -8.60
C GLU A 116 12.44 2.62 -7.28
N PHE A 117 13.24 1.59 -6.99
CA PHE A 117 13.22 0.89 -5.70
C PHE A 117 13.61 1.81 -4.54
N ARG A 118 14.71 2.56 -4.69
CA ARG A 118 15.13 3.57 -3.70
C ARG A 118 14.01 4.54 -3.41
N ASP A 119 13.36 5.08 -4.44
CA ASP A 119 12.25 6.00 -4.27
C ASP A 119 11.10 5.35 -3.48
N HIS A 120 10.83 4.07 -3.70
CA HIS A 120 9.84 3.33 -2.92
C HIS A 120 10.24 3.18 -1.44
N VAL A 121 11.51 2.90 -1.15
CA VAL A 121 12.03 2.90 0.23
C VAL A 121 11.91 4.28 0.86
N VAL A 122 12.20 5.36 0.12
CA VAL A 122 12.06 6.76 0.61
C VAL A 122 10.59 7.08 0.93
N ARG A 123 9.62 6.61 0.13
CA ARG A 123 8.18 6.76 0.44
C ARG A 123 7.84 6.13 1.80
N PHE A 124 8.37 4.95 2.12
CA PHE A 124 8.16 4.34 3.43
C PHE A 124 8.93 5.03 4.56
N LEU A 125 10.17 5.48 4.34
CA LEU A 125 10.93 6.26 5.33
C LEU A 125 10.17 7.54 5.73
N ASN A 126 9.48 8.18 4.78
CA ASN A 126 8.66 9.34 5.05
C ASN A 126 7.56 9.08 6.10
N VAL A 127 7.01 7.87 6.20
CA VAL A 127 6.01 7.52 7.24
C VAL A 127 6.54 7.75 8.65
N PHE A 128 7.86 7.66 8.84
CA PHE A 128 8.52 7.83 10.13
C PHE A 128 9.33 9.13 10.20
N SER A 129 9.15 10.04 9.25
CA SER A 129 9.80 11.34 9.25
C SER A 129 9.11 12.32 10.20
N SER A 130 9.88 13.13 10.93
CA SER A 130 9.33 14.21 11.76
C SER A 130 8.64 15.31 10.93
N LYS A 131 8.94 15.41 9.64
CA LYS A 131 8.33 16.36 8.69
C LYS A 131 7.02 15.84 8.06
N ALA A 132 6.64 14.59 8.33
CA ALA A 132 5.49 13.95 7.67
C ALA A 132 4.13 14.47 8.17
N GLY A 133 4.04 14.80 9.47
CA GLY A 133 2.78 15.17 10.10
C GLY A 133 1.78 14.01 10.28
N PHE A 134 2.22 12.78 10.00
CA PHE A 134 1.55 11.53 10.32
C PHE A 134 2.60 10.47 10.67
N THR A 135 2.17 9.34 11.21
CA THR A 135 2.99 8.14 11.37
C THR A 135 2.13 6.90 11.34
N MET A 136 2.72 5.74 11.62
CA MET A 136 2.03 4.45 11.63
C MET A 136 1.95 3.88 13.04
N ASP A 137 0.85 3.19 13.33
CA ASP A 137 0.61 2.47 14.57
C ASP A 137 -0.01 1.09 14.29
N ILE A 138 0.03 0.20 15.28
CA ILE A 138 -0.61 -1.12 15.19
C ILE A 138 -2.13 -0.95 15.14
N CYS A 139 -2.79 -1.74 14.30
CA CYS A 139 -4.25 -1.79 14.19
C CYS A 139 -4.73 -3.21 14.49
N SER A 140 -5.51 -3.38 15.55
CA SER A 140 -6.09 -4.67 15.91
C SER A 140 -7.59 -4.76 15.63
N ARG A 141 -8.12 -3.88 14.78
CA ARG A 141 -9.56 -3.73 14.58
C ARG A 141 -10.14 -4.78 13.63
N TYR A 142 -9.49 -5.02 12.50
CA TYR A 142 -10.10 -5.71 11.37
C TYR A 142 -9.90 -7.23 11.43
N ALA A 143 -10.98 -8.00 11.38
CA ALA A 143 -10.95 -9.47 11.51
C ALA A 143 -10.30 -10.16 10.29
N ALA A 144 -10.47 -9.60 9.10
CA ALA A 144 -9.87 -10.11 7.87
C ALA A 144 -8.33 -10.17 7.93
N GLU A 145 -7.71 -9.28 8.71
CA GLU A 145 -6.26 -9.23 8.95
C GLU A 145 -5.85 -9.95 10.24
N GLN A 146 -6.70 -10.85 10.76
CA GLN A 146 -6.48 -11.56 12.04
C GLN A 146 -6.22 -10.59 13.21
N ASN A 147 -6.82 -9.40 13.17
CA ASN A 147 -6.61 -8.34 14.14
C ASN A 147 -5.13 -7.97 14.32
N MET A 148 -4.33 -8.11 13.26
CA MET A 148 -2.89 -7.80 13.24
C MET A 148 -2.55 -7.01 11.98
N GLY A 149 -3.09 -5.80 11.91
CA GLY A 149 -2.84 -4.83 10.84
C GLY A 149 -2.08 -3.60 11.34
N ALA A 150 -2.07 -2.58 10.50
CA ALA A 150 -1.51 -1.28 10.82
C ALA A 150 -2.44 -0.16 10.35
N LYS A 151 -2.26 1.03 10.92
CA LYS A 151 -3.04 2.23 10.59
C LYS A 151 -2.14 3.44 10.54
N LEU A 152 -2.55 4.45 9.77
CA LEU A 152 -1.90 5.75 9.78
C LEU A 152 -2.60 6.71 10.74
N ILE A 153 -1.82 7.41 11.56
CA ILE A 153 -2.31 8.37 12.54
C ILE A 153 -1.67 9.75 12.33
N ALA A 154 -2.44 10.81 12.54
CA ALA A 154 -1.91 12.18 12.50
C ALA A 154 -0.99 12.45 13.70
N THR A 155 0.10 13.19 13.48
CA THR A 155 1.04 13.62 14.55
C THR A 155 1.03 15.12 14.79
N ARG A 156 0.24 15.84 14.01
CA ARG A 156 -0.02 17.29 14.11
C ARG A 156 -1.48 17.56 13.78
N TYR A 157 -1.89 18.81 13.97
CA TYR A 157 -3.15 19.29 13.45
C TYR A 157 -3.11 19.44 11.93
N TRP A 158 -4.21 19.06 11.28
CA TRP A 158 -4.47 19.28 9.86
C TRP A 158 -5.81 19.96 9.65
N GLN A 159 -5.86 20.85 8.67
CA GLN A 159 -7.04 21.59 8.27
C GLN A 159 -7.71 20.94 7.06
N ARG A 160 -9.02 21.16 6.92
CA ARG A 160 -9.75 20.73 5.73
C ARG A 160 -9.12 21.36 4.47
N GLY A 161 -8.83 20.52 3.48
CA GLY A 161 -8.20 20.92 2.22
C GLY A 161 -6.69 20.70 2.19
N ASP A 162 -6.03 20.52 3.35
CA ASP A 162 -4.60 20.25 3.42
C ASP A 162 -4.23 18.99 2.63
N LYS A 163 -3.09 19.04 1.96
CA LYS A 163 -2.47 17.90 1.30
C LYS A 163 -1.43 17.28 2.23
N ILE A 164 -1.53 15.97 2.46
CA ILE A 164 -0.50 15.23 3.20
C ILE A 164 0.60 14.84 2.20
N GLU A 165 1.52 15.77 1.92
CA GLU A 165 2.47 15.67 0.79
C GLU A 165 3.35 14.42 0.81
N ARG A 166 3.71 13.94 2.00
CA ARG A 166 4.59 12.79 2.22
C ARG A 166 3.84 11.45 2.29
N LEU A 167 2.52 11.46 2.09
CA LEU A 167 1.67 10.27 2.04
C LEU A 167 1.14 10.10 0.61
N CYS A 168 1.61 9.07 -0.08
CA CYS A 168 1.15 8.71 -1.42
C CYS A 168 0.85 7.21 -1.53
N GLY A 169 -0.09 6.89 -2.41
CA GLY A 169 -0.24 5.54 -2.97
C GLY A 169 0.43 5.48 -4.34
N VAL A 170 1.15 4.38 -4.59
CA VAL A 170 1.73 4.04 -5.89
C VAL A 170 0.78 3.09 -6.60
N ILE A 171 0.38 3.42 -7.83
CA ILE A 171 -0.71 2.75 -8.52
C ILE A 171 -0.17 2.04 -9.76
N SER A 172 -0.40 0.74 -9.84
CA SER A 172 -0.23 -0.01 -11.08
C SER A 172 -1.60 -0.50 -11.57
N GLU A 173 -1.87 -0.30 -12.85
CA GLU A 173 -3.03 -0.94 -13.50
C GLU A 173 -2.71 -2.40 -13.75
N LEU A 174 -3.73 -3.26 -13.63
CA LEU A 174 -3.67 -4.68 -13.94
C LEU A 174 -4.58 -4.94 -15.15
N ASP A 175 -4.05 -5.63 -16.15
CA ASP A 175 -4.92 -6.31 -17.12
C ASP A 175 -5.50 -7.61 -16.54
N ASP A 176 -6.45 -8.22 -17.25
CA ASP A 176 -7.14 -9.44 -16.79
C ASP A 176 -6.17 -10.60 -16.54
N GLN A 177 -5.10 -10.72 -17.34
CA GLN A 177 -4.10 -11.77 -17.22
C GLN A 177 -3.20 -11.53 -16.00
N GLU A 178 -2.80 -10.28 -15.77
CA GLU A 178 -2.03 -9.88 -14.59
C GLU A 178 -2.86 -10.03 -13.31
N GLU A 179 -4.15 -9.68 -13.35
CA GLU A 179 -5.09 -9.88 -12.24
C GLU A 179 -5.11 -11.36 -11.82
N GLU A 180 -5.30 -12.28 -12.78
CA GLU A 180 -5.33 -13.73 -12.52
C GLU A 180 -3.97 -14.28 -12.06
N GLN A 181 -2.86 -13.75 -12.58
CA GLN A 181 -1.53 -14.24 -12.23
C GLN A 181 -1.06 -13.79 -10.84
N ILE A 182 -1.34 -12.53 -10.49
CA ILE A 182 -0.80 -11.88 -9.29
C ILE A 182 -1.74 -12.03 -8.09
N LEU A 183 -3.05 -11.86 -8.30
CA LEU A 183 -3.99 -11.78 -7.19
C LEU A 183 -4.47 -13.16 -6.76
N ARG A 184 -4.60 -13.32 -5.45
CA ARG A 184 -5.11 -14.49 -4.76
C ARG A 184 -6.16 -13.99 -3.77
N PRO A 185 -7.44 -14.28 -4.00
CA PRO A 185 -8.53 -13.76 -3.18
C PRO A 185 -8.35 -14.05 -1.69
N GLY A 186 -8.53 -13.03 -0.85
CA GLY A 186 -8.37 -13.10 0.59
C GLY A 186 -6.93 -13.28 1.08
N LEU A 187 -5.93 -13.15 0.20
CA LEU A 187 -4.52 -13.30 0.56
C LEU A 187 -3.70 -12.05 0.24
N ASN A 188 -3.79 -11.52 -0.98
CA ASN A 188 -2.98 -10.37 -1.42
C ASN A 188 -3.76 -9.34 -2.26
N ASP A 189 -5.08 -9.35 -2.16
CA ASP A 189 -6.03 -8.43 -2.78
C ASP A 189 -6.48 -7.28 -1.84
N PHE A 190 -5.75 -7.08 -0.73
CA PHE A 190 -6.08 -6.12 0.33
C PHE A 190 -6.13 -4.65 -0.12
N SER A 191 -5.48 -4.30 -1.24
CA SER A 191 -5.38 -2.94 -1.75
C SER A 191 -5.66 -2.84 -3.25
N VAL A 192 -6.62 -3.62 -3.73
CA VAL A 192 -7.09 -3.58 -5.12
C VAL A 192 -8.38 -2.77 -5.21
N MET A 193 -8.39 -1.78 -6.11
CA MET A 193 -9.54 -0.93 -6.38
C MET A 193 -9.93 -1.03 -7.85
N TYR A 194 -11.22 -0.99 -8.17
CA TYR A 194 -11.66 -0.96 -9.57
C TYR A 194 -11.88 0.48 -10.04
N SER A 195 -11.28 0.84 -11.17
CA SER A 195 -11.50 2.15 -11.79
C SER A 195 -12.63 2.08 -12.80
N MET A 196 -13.76 2.76 -12.57
CA MET A 196 -14.84 2.84 -13.57
C MET A 196 -14.42 3.58 -14.84
N ARG A 197 -13.57 4.60 -14.69
CA ARG A 197 -13.06 5.42 -15.81
C ARG A 197 -12.19 4.59 -16.75
N LYS A 198 -11.30 3.77 -16.20
CA LYS A 198 -10.33 2.97 -16.98
C LYS A 198 -10.84 1.56 -17.28
N LYS A 199 -11.89 1.12 -16.58
CA LYS A 199 -12.48 -0.22 -16.66
C LYS A 199 -11.47 -1.33 -16.36
N CYS A 200 -10.57 -1.09 -15.42
CA CYS A 200 -9.55 -2.05 -15.00
C CYS A 200 -9.36 -2.05 -13.49
N ALA A 201 -8.79 -3.14 -12.99
CA ALA A 201 -8.30 -3.22 -11.61
C ALA A 201 -7.03 -2.37 -11.47
N GLN A 202 -6.90 -1.72 -10.32
CA GLN A 202 -5.74 -0.94 -9.94
C GLN A 202 -5.20 -1.51 -8.64
N LEU A 203 -3.93 -1.91 -8.65
CA LEU A 203 -3.19 -2.29 -7.48
C LEU A 203 -2.57 -1.05 -6.83
N TRP A 204 -2.93 -0.81 -5.57
CA TRP A 204 -2.44 0.33 -4.79
C TRP A 204 -1.45 -0.16 -3.75
N LEU A 205 -0.20 0.27 -3.84
CA LEU A 205 0.85 -0.09 -2.88
C LEU A 205 1.57 1.17 -2.36
N GLY A 206 2.61 0.98 -1.54
CA GLY A 206 3.26 2.06 -0.82
C GLY A 206 2.52 2.49 0.45
N PRO A 207 2.93 3.61 1.08
CA PRO A 207 2.36 4.07 2.35
C PRO A 207 0.83 4.25 2.33
N GLY A 208 0.26 4.66 1.20
CA GLY A 208 -1.18 4.84 1.04
C GLY A 208 -2.02 3.57 1.24
N ALA A 209 -1.43 2.39 1.04
CA ALA A 209 -2.10 1.10 1.25
C ALA A 209 -2.37 0.77 2.74
N TYR A 210 -1.86 1.59 3.67
CA TYR A 210 -2.11 1.48 5.11
C TYR A 210 -3.20 2.43 5.63
N ILE A 211 -3.84 3.19 4.73
CA ILE A 211 -4.98 4.04 5.07
C ILE A 211 -6.21 3.15 5.14
N ASN A 212 -6.78 2.96 6.33
CA ASN A 212 -7.97 2.15 6.49
C ASN A 212 -9.24 2.81 5.93
N HIS A 213 -10.25 1.97 5.68
CA HIS A 213 -11.57 2.42 5.29
C HIS A 213 -12.35 3.01 6.47
N ASP A 214 -13.05 4.11 6.24
CA ASP A 214 -14.21 4.51 7.05
C ASP A 214 -15.33 5.09 6.18
N CYS A 215 -16.58 4.70 6.45
CA CYS A 215 -17.76 5.18 5.72
C CYS A 215 -18.01 6.70 5.88
N ARG A 216 -17.37 7.35 6.86
CA ARG A 216 -17.28 8.81 7.02
C ARG A 216 -15.80 9.20 7.20
N PRO A 217 -15.02 9.15 6.12
CA PRO A 217 -13.57 9.20 6.19
C PRO A 217 -13.07 10.57 6.67
N SER A 218 -11.83 10.62 7.13
CA SER A 218 -11.14 11.87 7.43
C SER A 218 -10.50 12.51 6.21
N CYS A 219 -10.16 11.71 5.21
CA CYS A 219 -9.42 12.09 4.02
C CYS A 219 -10.08 11.53 2.75
N ARG A 220 -9.55 11.93 1.59
CA ARG A 220 -9.91 11.38 0.28
C ARG A 220 -8.69 11.22 -0.60
N PHE A 221 -8.72 10.22 -1.47
CA PHE A 221 -7.75 10.07 -2.55
C PHE A 221 -8.01 11.12 -3.63
N VAL A 222 -6.96 11.81 -4.06
CA VAL A 222 -7.04 12.69 -5.23
C VAL A 222 -6.09 12.15 -6.30
N PRO A 223 -6.61 11.67 -7.45
CA PRO A 223 -5.80 11.12 -8.53
C PRO A 223 -4.76 12.11 -9.05
N ASN A 224 -3.55 11.62 -9.31
CA ASN A 224 -2.42 12.37 -9.84
C ASN A 224 -1.50 11.47 -10.69
N GLY A 225 -1.94 11.13 -11.90
CA GLY A 225 -1.21 10.23 -12.79
C GLY A 225 -1.19 8.78 -12.28
N HIS A 226 0.01 8.21 -12.12
CA HIS A 226 0.26 6.88 -11.53
C HIS A 226 0.34 6.90 -9.99
N THR A 227 -0.08 8.01 -9.36
CA THR A 227 -0.22 8.12 -7.91
C THR A 227 -1.55 8.72 -7.53
N ALA A 228 -1.88 8.64 -6.24
CA ALA A 228 -2.80 9.56 -5.63
C ALA A 228 -2.18 10.19 -4.39
N TYR A 229 -2.48 11.47 -4.20
CA TYR A 229 -2.18 12.15 -2.95
C TYR A 229 -3.40 12.14 -2.05
N ILE A 230 -3.15 12.30 -0.75
CA ILE A 230 -4.19 12.31 0.26
C ILE A 230 -4.54 13.75 0.62
N GLN A 231 -5.82 14.09 0.49
CA GLN A 231 -6.35 15.38 0.91
C GLN A 231 -7.24 15.21 2.14
N VAL A 232 -7.04 16.09 3.11
CA VAL A 232 -7.80 16.13 4.36
C VAL A 232 -9.21 16.66 4.08
N SER A 233 -10.23 15.85 4.39
CA SER A 233 -11.64 16.17 4.15
C SER A 233 -12.29 16.86 5.36
N ARG A 234 -11.75 16.63 6.56
CA ARG A 234 -12.15 17.26 7.83
C ARG A 234 -10.94 17.41 8.75
N GLU A 235 -10.99 18.33 9.69
CA GLU A 235 -9.89 18.58 10.64
C GLU A 235 -9.43 17.29 11.32
N LEU A 236 -8.11 17.15 11.47
CA LEU A 236 -7.46 16.07 12.22
C LEU A 236 -6.66 16.66 13.37
N LYS A 237 -6.66 15.97 14.50
CA LYS A 237 -5.82 16.24 15.68
C LYS A 237 -4.74 15.17 15.80
N PRO A 238 -3.63 15.44 16.51
CA PRO A 238 -2.68 14.39 16.85
C PRO A 238 -3.37 13.18 17.49
N GLY A 239 -3.10 11.98 16.97
CA GLY A 239 -3.72 10.72 17.37
C GLY A 239 -4.95 10.31 16.56
N ASP A 240 -5.56 11.21 15.79
CA ASP A 240 -6.67 10.84 14.90
C ASP A 240 -6.17 9.91 13.78
N GLU A 241 -6.96 8.88 13.46
CA GLU A 241 -6.66 7.97 12.35
C GLU A 241 -6.96 8.64 11.01
N ILE A 242 -6.04 8.47 10.06
CA ILE A 242 -6.19 8.85 8.67
C ILE A 242 -6.96 7.75 7.96
N THR A 243 -8.18 8.05 7.52
CA THR A 243 -9.09 7.11 6.85
C THR A 243 -9.56 7.66 5.52
N CYS A 244 -9.81 6.77 4.56
CA CYS A 244 -10.40 7.09 3.26
C CYS A 244 -11.64 6.23 3.01
N PHE A 245 -12.43 6.59 2.00
CA PHE A 245 -13.52 5.74 1.53
C PHE A 245 -13.03 4.94 0.31
N TYR A 246 -13.23 3.62 0.34
CA TYR A 246 -12.72 2.73 -0.71
C TYR A 246 -13.70 2.55 -1.88
N GLY A 247 -15.00 2.65 -1.62
CA GLY A 247 -16.06 2.34 -2.57
C GLY A 247 -17.32 1.88 -1.84
N GLU A 248 -18.45 1.87 -2.54
CA GLU A 248 -19.77 1.56 -1.95
C GLU A 248 -19.92 0.07 -1.59
N ASP A 249 -19.20 -0.81 -2.29
CA ASP A 249 -19.37 -2.26 -2.16
C ASP A 249 -18.09 -3.02 -1.72
N PHE A 250 -17.06 -2.29 -1.25
CA PHE A 250 -15.73 -2.85 -0.97
C PHE A 250 -15.81 -4.04 0.00
N PHE A 251 -16.66 -3.92 1.02
CA PHE A 251 -16.91 -4.96 1.99
C PHE A 251 -18.27 -5.64 1.73
N GLY A 252 -18.51 -6.08 0.50
CA GLY A 252 -19.79 -6.65 0.05
C GLY A 252 -20.81 -5.57 -0.33
N GLU A 253 -21.97 -5.98 -0.85
CA GLU A 253 -23.01 -5.07 -1.33
C GLU A 253 -23.40 -4.05 -0.23
N GLY A 254 -23.36 -2.76 -0.57
CA GLY A 254 -23.64 -1.67 0.36
C GLY A 254 -22.71 -1.62 1.57
N ASN A 255 -21.51 -2.21 1.48
CA ASN A 255 -20.55 -2.37 2.58
C ASN A 255 -21.15 -3.11 3.79
N GLU A 256 -22.01 -4.10 3.56
CA GLU A 256 -22.67 -4.89 4.62
C GLU A 256 -21.68 -5.60 5.56
N LYS A 257 -20.43 -5.84 5.14
CA LYS A 257 -19.36 -6.46 5.95
C LYS A 257 -18.34 -5.45 6.48
N CYS A 258 -18.63 -4.15 6.40
CA CYS A 258 -17.69 -3.11 6.84
C CYS A 258 -17.59 -3.04 8.36
N GLU A 259 -16.35 -3.05 8.87
CA GLU A 259 -16.01 -3.01 10.30
C GLU A 259 -15.56 -1.62 10.78
N CYS A 260 -15.74 -0.55 10.00
CA CYS A 260 -15.25 0.78 10.37
C CYS A 260 -15.94 1.39 11.60
N VAL A 261 -15.31 2.41 12.22
CA VAL A 261 -15.83 3.07 13.43
C VAL A 261 -17.17 3.74 13.16
N THR A 262 -17.36 4.31 11.96
CA THR A 262 -18.65 4.89 11.58
C THR A 262 -19.78 3.86 11.52
N CYS A 263 -19.51 2.66 11.00
CA CYS A 263 -20.49 1.57 10.96
C CYS A 263 -20.87 1.11 12.37
N GLU A 264 -19.87 0.91 13.24
CA GLU A 264 -20.08 0.53 14.65
C GLU A 264 -20.99 1.54 15.37
N ARG A 265 -20.70 2.84 15.23
CA ARG A 265 -21.49 3.91 15.87
C ARG A 265 -22.93 4.02 15.34
N ARG A 266 -23.18 3.58 14.11
CA ARG A 266 -24.46 3.70 13.43
C ARG A 266 -25.27 2.40 13.41
N GLY A 267 -24.74 1.30 13.96
CA GLY A 267 -25.36 -0.02 13.82
C GLY A 267 -25.47 -0.45 12.36
N LYS A 268 -24.43 -0.24 11.56
CA LYS A 268 -24.38 -0.64 10.13
C LYS A 268 -23.22 -1.60 9.88
N GLY A 269 -23.09 -2.10 8.64
CA GLY A 269 -22.07 -3.08 8.29
C GLY A 269 -22.23 -4.34 9.14
N VAL A 270 -21.12 -4.89 9.65
CA VAL A 270 -21.18 -6.08 10.52
C VAL A 270 -21.95 -5.86 11.83
N PHE A 271 -22.19 -4.59 12.20
CA PHE A 271 -22.87 -4.20 13.44
C PHE A 271 -24.38 -3.99 13.25
N ALA A 272 -24.93 -4.25 12.06
CA ALA A 272 -26.36 -4.16 11.81
C ALA A 272 -27.12 -5.19 12.66
N SER A 273 -28.19 -4.73 13.33
CA SER A 273 -29.06 -5.63 14.09
C SER A 273 -29.93 -6.44 13.12
N ARG A 274 -30.22 -7.70 13.45
CA ARG A 274 -31.09 -8.56 12.63
C ARG A 274 -32.53 -8.04 12.50
N GLU A 275 -32.93 -7.11 13.36
CA GLU A 275 -34.31 -6.59 13.43
C GLU A 275 -34.58 -5.46 12.40
N GLU A 276 -33.55 -4.80 11.85
CA GLU A 276 -33.74 -3.72 10.87
C GLU A 276 -33.89 -4.20 9.41
N ASN A 277 -33.64 -5.49 9.13
CA ASN A 277 -33.75 -6.06 7.79
C ASN A 277 -35.18 -6.49 7.39
N SER A 278 -36.16 -6.43 8.30
CA SER A 278 -37.55 -6.81 8.01
C SER A 278 -38.42 -5.69 7.43
N ASP A 279 -38.03 -4.42 7.60
CA ASP A 279 -38.95 -3.30 7.40
C ASP A 279 -38.86 -2.64 6.01
N ASN A 280 -37.93 -3.10 5.15
CA ASN A 280 -37.78 -2.60 3.78
C ASN A 280 -38.35 -3.55 2.69
N ALA A 281 -39.01 -4.65 3.06
CA ALA A 281 -39.55 -5.63 2.12
C ALA A 281 -41.05 -5.45 1.78
N SER A 282 -41.66 -4.29 2.07
CA SER A 282 -43.05 -4.01 1.69
C SER A 282 -43.18 -2.68 0.96
N GLY A 283 -43.14 -2.73 -0.38
CA GLY A 283 -43.24 -1.52 -1.21
C GLY A 283 -43.45 -1.79 -2.71
N SER A 284 -44.61 -2.36 -3.05
CA SER A 284 -45.33 -2.25 -4.34
C SER A 284 -44.70 -2.82 -5.63
N SER A 285 -45.30 -3.93 -6.07
CA SER A 285 -45.30 -4.48 -7.43
C SER A 285 -45.87 -3.51 -8.47
N VAL A 286 -45.21 -3.38 -9.63
CA VAL A 286 -45.89 -3.18 -10.92
C VAL A 286 -45.08 -3.93 -11.98
N GLU A 287 -45.77 -4.83 -12.69
CA GLU A 287 -45.27 -5.65 -13.79
C GLU A 287 -45.08 -4.84 -15.08
N MET A 288 -44.07 -5.18 -15.89
CA MET A 288 -44.12 -5.04 -17.35
C MET A 288 -43.17 -6.06 -18.01
N GLU A 289 -43.75 -7.06 -18.69
CA GLU A 289 -43.12 -7.90 -19.73
C GLU A 289 -42.75 -7.01 -20.93
N GLU A 290 -41.62 -7.15 -21.65
CA GLU A 290 -41.08 -8.16 -22.60
C GLU A 290 -39.67 -7.63 -23.02
N SER A 291 -38.71 -8.30 -23.64
CA SER A 291 -38.41 -9.66 -24.10
C SER A 291 -36.92 -9.71 -24.51
N VAL A 292 -36.27 -10.84 -24.22
CA VAL A 292 -35.19 -11.54 -24.97
C VAL A 292 -33.97 -10.74 -25.51
N TYR A 293 -32.80 -10.97 -24.90
CA TYR A 293 -31.67 -11.72 -25.52
C TYR A 293 -30.76 -12.26 -24.42
N GLY A 294 -30.79 -13.58 -24.23
CA GLY A 294 -29.97 -14.28 -23.26
C GLY A 294 -28.54 -14.45 -23.75
N VAL A 295 -27.59 -14.12 -22.88
CA VAL A 295 -26.28 -14.79 -22.85
C VAL A 295 -26.06 -15.24 -21.42
N GLN A 296 -26.20 -16.55 -21.25
CA GLN A 296 -25.95 -17.28 -20.02
C GLN A 296 -24.43 -17.35 -19.82
N TYR A 297 -23.89 -16.57 -18.87
CA TYR A 297 -22.58 -16.86 -18.29
C TYR A 297 -22.79 -17.54 -16.94
N SER A 298 -22.46 -18.83 -16.95
CA SER A 298 -22.37 -19.73 -15.82
C SER A 298 -21.34 -19.27 -14.81
N LEU A 299 -21.74 -19.23 -13.54
CA LEU A 299 -20.98 -19.68 -12.36
C LEU A 299 -19.46 -19.49 -12.42
N LEU A 300 -19.00 -18.29 -12.04
CA LEU A 300 -17.71 -18.10 -11.37
C LEU A 300 -17.93 -17.21 -10.14
N SER A 301 -17.45 -17.72 -9.02
CA SER A 301 -17.70 -17.33 -7.63
C SER A 301 -17.30 -15.89 -7.26
N ASP A 302 -18.18 -15.22 -6.52
CA ASP A 302 -17.90 -14.27 -5.43
C ASP A 302 -16.90 -13.13 -5.67
N TYR A 303 -16.93 -12.48 -6.83
CA TYR A 303 -16.30 -11.17 -7.03
C TYR A 303 -17.35 -10.04 -6.90
N THR A 304 -17.45 -9.41 -5.73
CA THR A 304 -17.98 -8.04 -5.63
C THR A 304 -16.87 -7.06 -5.99
N LYS A 305 -16.59 -6.88 -7.29
CA LYS A 305 -15.70 -5.81 -7.75
C LYS A 305 -16.33 -4.48 -7.34
N SER A 306 -15.65 -3.72 -6.49
CA SER A 306 -16.19 -2.50 -5.90
C SER A 306 -15.73 -1.27 -6.66
N PHE A 307 -16.69 -0.44 -7.00
CA PHE A 307 -16.54 0.61 -7.99
C PHE A 307 -16.16 1.96 -7.34
N ILE A 308 -15.21 2.67 -7.98
CA ILE A 308 -14.91 4.10 -7.75
C ILE A 308 -15.25 4.88 -9.01
#